data_AF-A0A373MJ03-F1
#
_entry.id   AF-A0A373MJ03-F1
#
_cell.length_a   1.000
_cell.length_b   1.000
_cell.length_c   1.000
_cell.angle_alpha   90.00
_cell.angle_beta   90.00
_cell.angle_gamma   90.00
#
_symmetry.space_group_name_H-M   'P 1'
#
loop_
_entity.id
_entity.type
_entity.pdbx_description
1 polymer ?
#
loop_
_entity_poly.entity_id
_entity_poly.type
_entity_poly.pdbx_seq_one_letter_code
_entity_poly.pdbx_strand_id
1 'polypeptide(L)'
;MEAKEFGRFIAGMRKEKKMTQAELAEKIHVTDKAVSRWERGLGFPDIQTIEPLAQALGISVLELMRSERQEKAKEEAAPEIQYTQKEVAEMLQNAGDISRQQKKQDRNANVIAGFLVIGVAAAAWAAKIVNVGGGLILGGLVAAAFVSLWYFFQNLDDEESRKVYGAASILSIGILASLVNFVWGDQLAEFIPGGLERKEQIFWTLWYLFVLVMMMIGTIRCIRRQRQKKEKKYKTVLFTAIMATIMFVTLWQYQNTMQNRYKNTGIWSGAQQYAEVLLKRNKNLENDWLIGDESWREGNKNTFEIRLTYYADADDAKEGRESEYQYKIHFDDVDGYVIKSEGVPEKEIVFPENK
;
A
#
# COMPACT_ATOMS: atom_id res chain seq x y z
N MET A 1 -12.14 -40.89 12.23
CA MET A 1 -13.12 -41.59 13.10
C MET A 1 -12.95 -43.07 12.84
N GLU A 2 -12.43 -43.82 13.81
CA GLU A 2 -12.32 -45.26 13.66
C GLU A 2 -13.69 -45.91 13.92
N ALA A 3 -14.14 -46.80 13.02
CA ALA A 3 -15.46 -47.43 13.13
C ALA A 3 -15.64 -48.21 14.44
N LYS A 4 -14.56 -48.75 15.01
CA LYS A 4 -14.57 -49.45 16.31
C LYS A 4 -14.75 -48.51 17.50
N GLU A 5 -14.26 -47.28 17.42
CA GLU A 5 -14.45 -46.27 18.49
C GLU A 5 -15.88 -45.75 18.47
N PHE A 6 -16.38 -45.43 17.29
CA PHE A 6 -17.77 -45.03 17.06
C PHE A 6 -18.78 -46.09 17.54
N GLY A 7 -18.55 -47.36 17.20
CA GLY A 7 -19.39 -48.47 17.66
C GLY A 7 -19.38 -48.65 19.17
N ARG A 8 -18.20 -48.57 19.81
CA ARG A 8 -18.07 -48.64 21.27
C ARG A 8 -18.78 -47.47 21.96
N PHE A 9 -18.71 -46.27 21.38
CA PHE A 9 -19.37 -45.09 21.91
C PHE A 9 -20.89 -45.22 21.87
N ILE A 10 -21.47 -45.64 20.73
CA ILE A 10 -22.91 -45.93 20.62
C ILE A 10 -23.34 -46.98 21.65
N ALA A 11 -22.59 -48.08 21.76
CA ALA A 11 -22.90 -49.15 22.72
C ALA A 11 -22.84 -48.66 24.16
N GLY A 12 -21.89 -47.78 24.50
CA GLY A 12 -21.76 -47.12 25.79
C GLY A 12 -22.98 -46.26 26.10
N MET A 13 -23.31 -45.31 25.22
CA MET A 13 -24.46 -44.41 25.38
C MET A 13 -25.79 -45.16 25.48
N ARG A 14 -25.97 -46.22 24.69
CA ARG A 14 -27.17 -47.07 24.77
C ARG A 14 -27.30 -47.75 26.13
N LYS A 15 -26.19 -48.32 26.64
CA LYS A 15 -26.16 -49.02 27.93
C LYS A 15 -26.38 -48.06 29.11
N GLU A 16 -25.85 -46.85 29.05
CA GLU A 16 -26.12 -45.81 30.05
C GLU A 16 -27.61 -45.51 30.18
N LYS A 17 -28.32 -45.49 29.04
CA LYS A 17 -29.77 -45.33 28.99
C LYS A 17 -30.57 -46.61 29.25
N LYS A 18 -29.90 -47.72 29.62
CA LYS A 18 -30.50 -49.03 29.88
C LYS A 18 -31.36 -49.57 28.74
N MET A 19 -31.03 -49.24 27.49
CA MET A 19 -31.78 -49.70 26.32
C MET A 19 -31.16 -50.98 25.75
N THR A 20 -31.98 -51.91 25.25
CA THR A 20 -31.51 -53.03 24.42
C THR A 20 -31.21 -52.57 22.98
N GLN A 21 -30.49 -53.38 22.19
CA GLN A 21 -30.24 -53.05 20.78
C GLN A 21 -31.56 -52.99 19.99
N ALA A 22 -32.53 -53.84 20.32
CA ALA A 22 -33.86 -53.84 19.71
C ALA A 22 -34.64 -52.57 20.04
N GLU A 23 -34.62 -52.13 21.32
CA GLU A 23 -35.29 -50.90 21.75
C GLU A 23 -34.69 -49.64 21.12
N LEU A 24 -33.36 -49.59 20.96
CA LEU A 24 -32.73 -48.49 20.24
C LEU A 24 -33.15 -48.52 18.77
N ALA A 25 -33.11 -49.69 18.13
CA ALA A 25 -33.46 -49.86 16.73
C ALA A 25 -34.92 -49.45 16.45
N GLU A 26 -35.85 -49.81 17.33
CA GLU A 26 -37.26 -49.41 17.27
C GLU A 26 -37.42 -47.89 17.32
N LYS A 27 -36.72 -47.21 18.24
CA LYS A 27 -36.78 -45.75 18.41
C LYS A 27 -36.30 -44.96 17.19
N ILE A 28 -35.38 -45.50 16.42
CA ILE A 28 -34.81 -44.84 15.24
C ILE A 28 -35.24 -45.50 13.92
N HIS A 29 -36.26 -46.37 13.97
CA HIS A 29 -36.86 -47.04 12.82
C HIS A 29 -35.85 -47.80 11.94
N VAL A 30 -34.92 -48.53 12.56
CA VAL A 30 -33.98 -49.43 11.87
C VAL A 30 -34.06 -50.85 12.40
N THR A 31 -33.33 -51.77 11.79
CA THR A 31 -33.22 -53.15 12.28
C THR A 31 -32.22 -53.24 13.45
N ASP A 32 -32.50 -54.11 14.41
CA ASP A 32 -31.57 -54.50 15.48
C ASP A 32 -30.20 -54.95 14.93
N LYS A 33 -30.19 -55.65 13.78
CA LYS A 33 -28.99 -56.04 13.04
C LYS A 33 -28.16 -54.83 12.59
N ALA A 34 -28.78 -53.72 12.20
CA ALA A 34 -28.08 -52.49 11.82
C ALA A 34 -27.35 -51.88 13.03
N VAL A 35 -28.04 -51.76 14.17
CA VAL A 35 -27.45 -51.29 15.43
C VAL A 35 -26.29 -52.19 15.86
N SER A 36 -26.48 -53.51 15.82
CA SER A 36 -25.43 -54.49 16.13
C SER A 36 -24.22 -54.39 15.19
N ARG A 37 -24.43 -54.02 13.92
CA ARG A 37 -23.35 -53.83 12.94
C ARG A 37 -22.54 -52.57 13.25
N TRP A 38 -23.20 -51.48 13.63
CA TRP A 38 -22.53 -50.23 14.03
C TRP A 38 -21.77 -50.41 15.35
N GLU A 39 -22.38 -51.04 16.36
CA GLU A 39 -21.74 -51.26 17.68
C GLU A 39 -20.46 -52.12 17.58
N ARG A 40 -20.39 -53.02 16.60
CA ARG A 40 -19.20 -53.84 16.31
C ARG A 40 -18.18 -53.14 15.40
N GLY A 41 -18.46 -51.92 14.94
CA GLY A 41 -17.61 -51.17 14.03
C GLY A 41 -17.55 -51.74 12.60
N LEU A 42 -18.58 -52.48 12.18
CA LEU A 42 -18.67 -53.10 10.85
C LEU A 42 -19.43 -52.20 9.84
N GLY A 43 -19.48 -50.91 10.11
CA GLY A 43 -20.12 -49.90 9.26
C GLY A 43 -20.64 -48.71 10.07
N PHE A 44 -21.13 -47.71 9.35
CA PHE A 44 -21.71 -46.49 9.93
C PHE A 44 -23.22 -46.39 9.62
N PRO A 45 -23.99 -45.66 10.44
CA PRO A 45 -25.35 -45.25 10.09
C PRO A 45 -25.33 -44.33 8.87
N ASP A 46 -26.39 -44.37 8.08
CA ASP A 46 -26.58 -43.43 6.97
C ASP A 46 -26.88 -42.03 7.51
N ILE A 47 -26.68 -41.00 6.68
CA ILE A 47 -26.86 -39.59 7.05
C ILE A 47 -28.25 -39.30 7.61
N GLN A 48 -29.28 -39.97 7.09
CA GLN A 48 -30.66 -39.85 7.56
C GLN A 48 -30.87 -40.45 8.95
N THR A 49 -29.99 -41.35 9.40
CA THR A 49 -30.06 -42.04 10.68
C THR A 49 -29.19 -41.40 11.76
N ILE A 50 -28.24 -40.53 11.39
CA ILE A 50 -27.32 -39.86 12.34
C ILE A 50 -28.09 -38.99 13.34
N GLU A 51 -29.01 -38.15 12.87
CA GLU A 51 -29.78 -37.26 13.73
C GLU A 51 -30.76 -38.02 14.66
N PRO A 52 -31.58 -38.97 14.16
CA PRO A 52 -32.40 -39.82 15.02
C PRO A 52 -31.60 -40.60 16.06
N LEU A 53 -30.42 -41.12 15.68
CA LEU A 53 -29.54 -41.84 16.59
C LEU A 53 -29.00 -40.94 17.71
N ALA A 54 -28.56 -39.73 17.39
CA ALA A 54 -28.09 -38.75 18.38
C ALA A 54 -29.21 -38.38 19.37
N GLN A 55 -30.42 -38.12 18.85
CA GLN A 55 -31.60 -37.81 19.68
C GLN A 55 -31.99 -38.98 20.60
N ALA A 56 -32.05 -40.21 20.08
CA ALA A 56 -32.36 -41.40 20.88
C ALA A 56 -31.32 -41.63 21.99
N LEU A 57 -30.04 -41.39 21.70
CA LEU A 57 -28.93 -41.49 22.65
C LEU A 57 -28.78 -40.25 23.56
N GLY A 58 -29.50 -39.15 23.30
CA GLY A 58 -29.50 -37.94 24.13
C GLY A 58 -28.18 -37.18 24.12
N ILE A 59 -27.49 -37.21 22.98
CA ILE A 59 -26.21 -36.54 22.73
C ILE A 59 -26.36 -35.63 21.52
N SER A 60 -25.46 -34.67 21.36
CA SER A 60 -25.39 -33.87 20.15
C SER A 60 -24.86 -34.71 18.96
N VAL A 61 -25.22 -34.32 17.74
CA VAL A 61 -24.66 -34.92 16.51
C VAL A 61 -23.13 -34.79 16.51
N LEU A 62 -22.60 -33.69 17.06
CA LEU A 62 -21.15 -33.47 17.16
C LEU A 62 -20.47 -34.49 18.09
N GLU A 63 -21.04 -34.78 19.25
CA GLU A 63 -20.55 -35.82 20.18
C GLU A 63 -20.61 -37.21 19.53
N LEU A 64 -21.70 -37.51 18.80
CA LEU A 64 -21.83 -38.75 18.05
C LEU A 64 -20.73 -38.88 16.98
N MET A 65 -20.46 -37.82 16.22
CA MET A 65 -19.41 -37.82 15.20
C MET A 65 -18.00 -37.87 15.80
N ARG A 66 -17.79 -37.33 17.00
CA ARG A 66 -16.48 -37.39 17.67
C ARG A 66 -16.27 -38.68 18.45
N SER A 67 -17.33 -39.45 18.69
CA SER A 67 -17.28 -40.68 19.50
C SER A 67 -16.77 -40.42 20.93
N GLU A 68 -16.95 -39.20 21.42
CA GLU A 68 -16.46 -38.70 22.70
C GLU A 68 -17.55 -37.87 23.34
N ARG A 69 -17.81 -38.12 24.63
CA ARG A 69 -18.71 -37.28 25.43
C ARG A 69 -17.96 -36.01 25.74
N GLN A 70 -18.57 -34.85 25.51
CA GLN A 70 -18.03 -33.63 26.10
C GLN A 70 -18.24 -33.74 27.60
N GLU A 71 -17.16 -33.92 28.36
CA GLU A 71 -17.21 -33.82 29.82
C GLU A 71 -17.72 -32.43 30.17
N LYS A 72 -19.00 -32.35 30.56
CA LYS A 72 -19.48 -31.25 31.39
C LYS A 72 -18.78 -31.41 32.75
N ALA A 73 -17.57 -30.89 32.84
CA ALA A 73 -16.98 -30.53 34.13
C ALA A 73 -18.02 -29.69 34.87
N LYS A 74 -18.36 -30.13 36.08
CA LYS A 74 -19.18 -29.37 37.01
C LYS A 74 -18.62 -27.95 37.12
N GLU A 75 -19.51 -27.00 36.90
CA GLU A 75 -19.48 -25.60 37.39
C GLU A 75 -18.09 -25.00 37.63
N GLU A 76 -17.61 -24.21 36.67
CA GLU A 76 -17.43 -22.75 36.81
C GLU A 76 -16.85 -22.15 35.50
N ALA A 77 -17.51 -21.09 35.01
CA ALA A 77 -17.05 -20.13 33.99
C ALA A 77 -17.18 -20.46 32.48
N ALA A 78 -18.41 -20.62 31.98
CA ALA A 78 -18.86 -19.95 30.75
C ALA A 78 -20.41 -19.86 30.77
N PRO A 79 -21.02 -18.67 30.67
CA PRO A 79 -22.46 -18.52 30.88
C PRO A 79 -23.25 -19.09 29.69
N GLU A 80 -24.18 -20.02 29.94
CA GLU A 80 -25.36 -20.16 29.09
C GLU A 80 -26.16 -18.87 29.25
N ILE A 81 -26.03 -17.95 28.30
CA ILE A 81 -26.83 -16.72 28.28
C ILE A 81 -28.26 -17.14 27.94
N GLN A 82 -29.10 -17.29 28.96
CA GLN A 82 -30.55 -17.29 28.79
C GLN A 82 -30.97 -15.88 28.39
N TYR A 83 -31.04 -15.62 27.09
CA TYR A 83 -31.55 -14.36 26.58
C TYR A 83 -33.05 -14.26 26.90
N THR A 84 -33.43 -13.25 27.67
CA THR A 84 -34.84 -12.90 27.85
C THR A 84 -35.44 -12.45 26.51
N GLN A 85 -36.77 -12.61 26.30
CA GLN A 85 -37.41 -12.15 25.06
C GLN A 85 -37.12 -10.67 24.76
N LYS A 86 -36.90 -9.87 25.81
CA LYS A 86 -36.52 -8.47 25.73
C LYS A 86 -35.09 -8.29 25.17
N GLU A 87 -34.13 -9.10 25.60
CA GLU A 87 -32.76 -9.09 25.06
C GLU A 87 -32.70 -9.61 23.63
N VAL A 88 -33.47 -10.64 23.29
CA VAL A 88 -33.58 -11.11 21.88
C VAL A 88 -34.20 -10.02 21.00
N ALA A 89 -35.24 -9.33 21.48
CA ALA A 89 -35.84 -8.20 20.78
C ALA A 89 -34.86 -7.02 20.63
N GLU A 90 -34.08 -6.72 21.67
CA GLU A 90 -33.07 -5.67 21.65
C GLU A 90 -31.88 -6.02 20.75
N MET A 91 -31.47 -7.30 20.70
CA MET A 91 -30.46 -7.79 19.75
C MET A 91 -30.96 -7.76 18.30
N LEU A 92 -32.23 -8.12 18.05
CA LEU A 92 -32.85 -8.02 16.72
C LEU A 92 -33.03 -6.56 16.28
N GLN A 93 -33.39 -5.66 17.20
CA GLN A 93 -33.45 -4.22 16.94
C GLN A 93 -32.07 -3.65 16.67
N ASN A 94 -31.06 -3.96 17.50
CA ASN A 94 -29.68 -3.54 17.29
C ASN A 94 -29.11 -4.12 15.99
N ALA A 95 -29.41 -5.37 15.63
CA ALA A 95 -29.02 -5.95 14.34
C ALA A 95 -29.72 -5.25 13.16
N GLY A 96 -30.99 -4.89 13.33
CA GLY A 96 -31.75 -4.06 12.39
C GLY A 96 -31.15 -2.66 12.21
N ASP A 97 -30.71 -2.03 13.31
CA ASP A 97 -30.12 -0.69 13.30
C ASP A 97 -28.68 -0.72 12.76
N ILE A 98 -27.89 -1.76 13.06
CA ILE A 98 -26.56 -1.99 12.49
C ILE A 98 -26.65 -2.15 10.97
N SER A 99 -27.58 -2.97 10.48
CA SER A 99 -27.77 -3.17 9.03
C SER A 99 -28.27 -1.90 8.32
N ARG A 100 -29.11 -1.08 8.99
CA ARG A 100 -29.53 0.23 8.48
C ARG A 100 -28.38 1.25 8.49
N GLN A 101 -27.54 1.26 9.52
CA GLN A 101 -26.36 2.11 9.60
C GLN A 101 -25.34 1.74 8.53
N GLN A 102 -25.08 0.44 8.30
CA GLN A 102 -24.23 -0.04 7.22
C GLN A 102 -24.77 0.39 5.85
N LYS A 103 -26.06 0.15 5.56
CA LYS A 103 -26.67 0.59 4.28
C LYS A 103 -26.59 2.11 4.07
N LYS A 104 -26.71 2.90 5.15
CA LYS A 104 -26.59 4.36 5.06
C LYS A 104 -25.14 4.79 4.83
N GLN A 105 -24.17 4.13 5.47
CA GLN A 105 -22.75 4.35 5.21
C GLN A 105 -22.38 3.99 3.77
N ASP A 106 -22.86 2.84 3.26
CA ASP A 106 -22.64 2.41 1.88
C ASP A 106 -23.23 3.36 0.86
N ARG A 107 -24.46 3.83 1.12
CA ARG A 107 -25.09 4.83 0.26
C ARG A 107 -24.29 6.14 0.24
N ASN A 108 -23.83 6.61 1.40
CA ASN A 108 -23.04 7.83 1.48
C ASN A 108 -21.67 7.68 0.80
N ALA A 109 -20.99 6.54 1.00
CA ALA A 109 -19.72 6.25 0.35
C ALA A 109 -19.87 6.20 -1.18
N ASN A 110 -20.91 5.56 -1.70
CA ASN A 110 -21.19 5.49 -3.14
C ASN A 110 -21.54 6.85 -3.74
N VAL A 111 -22.27 7.70 -3.00
CA VAL A 111 -22.58 9.07 -3.45
C VAL A 111 -21.30 9.91 -3.53
N ILE A 112 -20.45 9.85 -2.50
CA ILE A 112 -19.16 10.57 -2.49
C ILE A 112 -18.25 10.05 -3.61
N ALA A 113 -18.23 8.73 -3.83
CA ALA A 113 -17.50 8.11 -4.92
C ALA A 113 -17.96 8.64 -6.28
N GLY A 114 -19.28 8.68 -6.52
CA GLY A 114 -19.85 9.20 -7.76
C GLY A 114 -19.46 10.66 -8.02
N PHE A 115 -19.53 11.51 -7.01
CA PHE A 115 -19.08 12.91 -7.13
C PHE A 115 -17.59 13.02 -7.40
N LEU A 116 -16.76 12.19 -6.76
CA LEU A 116 -15.31 12.17 -7.00
C LEU A 116 -14.96 11.71 -8.42
N VAL A 117 -15.61 10.66 -8.93
CA VAL A 117 -15.40 10.18 -10.31
C VAL A 117 -15.71 11.30 -11.30
N ILE A 118 -16.88 11.93 -11.16
CA ILE A 118 -17.34 12.97 -12.07
C ILE A 118 -16.45 14.21 -11.97
N GLY A 119 -16.09 14.64 -10.76
CA GLY A 119 -15.25 15.82 -10.54
C GLY A 119 -13.84 15.65 -11.10
N VAL A 120 -13.19 14.52 -10.85
CA VAL A 120 -11.85 14.22 -11.38
C VAL A 120 -11.88 14.06 -12.89
N ALA A 121 -12.88 13.37 -13.44
CA ALA A 121 -13.03 13.21 -14.88
C ALA A 121 -13.25 14.56 -15.59
N ALA A 122 -14.11 15.43 -15.02
CA ALA A 122 -14.36 16.76 -15.55
C ALA A 122 -13.12 17.66 -15.48
N ALA A 123 -12.38 17.64 -14.36
CA ALA A 123 -11.15 18.41 -14.21
C ALA A 123 -10.07 17.96 -15.20
N ALA A 124 -9.88 16.64 -15.34
CA ALA A 124 -8.87 16.09 -16.24
C ALA A 124 -9.21 16.31 -17.73
N TRP A 125 -10.50 16.26 -18.08
CA TRP A 125 -10.99 16.60 -19.42
C TRP A 125 -10.87 18.10 -19.72
N ALA A 126 -11.26 18.97 -18.78
CA ALA A 126 -11.19 20.43 -18.93
C ALA A 126 -9.74 20.93 -19.08
N ALA A 127 -8.80 20.29 -18.36
CA ALA A 127 -7.38 20.57 -18.50
C ALA A 127 -6.77 20.00 -19.81
N LYS A 128 -7.57 19.34 -20.67
CA LYS A 128 -7.13 18.64 -21.89
C LYS A 128 -6.03 17.60 -21.66
N ILE A 129 -5.99 17.06 -20.45
CA ILE A 129 -4.96 16.11 -19.99
C ILE A 129 -5.30 14.69 -20.48
N VAL A 130 -6.59 14.34 -20.60
CA VAL A 130 -7.06 13.01 -21.04
C VAL A 130 -8.37 13.11 -21.81
N ASN A 131 -8.63 12.10 -22.65
CA ASN A 131 -9.93 11.91 -23.28
C ASN A 131 -11.00 11.51 -22.23
N VAL A 132 -12.28 11.61 -22.61
CA VAL A 132 -13.41 11.35 -21.71
C VAL A 132 -13.33 9.95 -21.08
N GLY A 133 -12.91 8.93 -21.84
CA GLY A 133 -12.72 7.57 -21.35
C GLY A 133 -11.62 7.45 -20.30
N GLY A 134 -10.46 8.07 -20.53
CA GLY A 134 -9.33 8.10 -19.59
C GLY A 134 -9.65 8.88 -18.33
N GLY A 135 -10.41 9.99 -18.43
CA GLY A 135 -10.88 10.76 -17.29
C GLY A 135 -11.79 9.94 -16.36
N LEU A 136 -12.68 9.11 -16.91
CA LEU A 136 -13.54 8.23 -16.12
C LEU A 136 -12.76 7.12 -15.41
N ILE A 137 -11.76 6.52 -16.09
CA ILE A 137 -10.88 5.52 -15.48
C ILE A 137 -10.09 6.14 -14.32
N LEU A 138 -9.55 7.35 -14.51
CA LEU A 138 -8.82 8.06 -13.47
C LEU A 138 -9.73 8.40 -12.29
N GLY A 139 -10.91 8.95 -12.57
CA GLY A 139 -11.91 9.25 -11.54
C GLY A 139 -12.32 7.99 -10.76
N GLY A 140 -12.49 6.86 -11.45
CA GLY A 140 -12.78 5.55 -10.84
C GLY A 140 -11.70 5.10 -9.86
N LEU A 141 -10.42 5.23 -10.24
CA LEU A 141 -9.30 4.84 -9.40
C LEU A 141 -9.12 5.78 -8.19
N VAL A 142 -9.30 7.09 -8.38
CA VAL A 142 -9.30 8.05 -7.25
C VAL A 142 -10.43 7.75 -6.29
N ALA A 143 -11.63 7.49 -6.81
CA ALA A 143 -12.78 7.14 -5.99
C ALA A 143 -12.57 5.81 -5.26
N ALA A 144 -12.01 4.79 -5.91
CA ALA A 144 -11.69 3.52 -5.27
C ALA A 144 -10.67 3.68 -4.14
N ALA A 145 -9.60 4.46 -4.35
CA ALA A 145 -8.60 4.77 -3.33
C ALA A 145 -9.21 5.54 -2.16
N PHE A 146 -10.05 6.54 -2.46
CA PHE A 146 -10.70 7.35 -1.44
C PHE A 146 -11.73 6.55 -0.63
N VAL A 147 -12.58 5.76 -1.29
CA VAL A 147 -13.62 4.94 -0.64
C VAL A 147 -13.00 3.84 0.20
N SER A 148 -11.99 3.14 -0.31
CA SER A 148 -11.26 2.12 0.46
C SER A 148 -10.59 2.72 1.70
N LEU A 149 -9.99 3.92 1.58
CA LEU A 149 -9.43 4.65 2.71
C LEU A 149 -10.53 5.12 3.69
N TRP A 150 -11.66 5.59 3.18
CA TRP A 150 -12.80 6.02 3.98
C TRP A 150 -13.39 4.87 4.80
N TYR A 151 -13.64 3.71 4.18
CA TYR A 151 -14.08 2.49 4.87
C TYR A 151 -13.03 1.96 5.83
N PHE A 152 -11.76 2.00 5.45
CA PHE A 152 -10.68 1.67 6.38
C PHE A 152 -10.80 2.51 7.65
N PHE A 153 -11.00 3.83 7.54
CA PHE A 153 -11.16 4.72 8.68
C PHE A 153 -12.47 4.57 9.47
N GLN A 154 -13.58 4.16 8.83
CA GLN A 154 -14.85 3.93 9.51
C GLN A 154 -14.89 2.59 10.25
N ASN A 155 -14.30 1.53 9.67
CA ASN A 155 -14.32 0.18 10.22
C ASN A 155 -13.05 -0.18 10.99
N LEU A 156 -12.31 0.81 11.52
CA LEU A 156 -11.08 0.63 12.29
C LEU A 156 -11.26 -0.23 13.56
N ASP A 157 -12.47 -0.42 14.07
CA ASP A 157 -12.74 -1.25 15.26
C ASP A 157 -12.78 -2.75 14.95
N ASP A 158 -13.09 -3.13 13.72
CA ASP A 158 -13.16 -4.53 13.28
C ASP A 158 -11.79 -4.98 12.74
N GLU A 159 -11.26 -6.10 13.25
CA GLU A 159 -9.93 -6.60 12.88
C GLU A 159 -9.89 -7.18 11.46
N GLU A 160 -10.97 -7.82 11.01
CA GLU A 160 -11.07 -8.37 9.66
C GLU A 160 -11.24 -7.27 8.63
N SER A 161 -12.21 -6.37 8.84
CA SER A 161 -12.43 -5.21 7.96
C SER A 161 -11.16 -4.36 7.78
N ARG A 162 -10.37 -4.13 8.84
CA ARG A 162 -9.11 -3.37 8.75
C ARG A 162 -8.09 -3.98 7.81
N LYS A 163 -7.91 -5.29 7.85
CA LYS A 163 -6.94 -5.99 6.99
C LYS A 163 -7.36 -5.89 5.53
N VAL A 164 -8.65 -6.05 5.25
CA VAL A 164 -9.22 -6.00 3.90
C VAL A 164 -9.17 -4.59 3.32
N TYR A 165 -9.74 -3.59 4.00
CA TYR A 165 -9.77 -2.22 3.49
C TYR A 165 -8.38 -1.54 3.52
N GLY A 166 -7.52 -1.94 4.46
CA GLY A 166 -6.12 -1.49 4.51
C GLY A 166 -5.32 -1.99 3.31
N ALA A 167 -5.44 -3.27 2.96
CA ALA A 167 -4.82 -3.82 1.76
C ALA A 167 -5.38 -3.17 0.49
N ALA A 168 -6.71 -3.02 0.40
CA ALA A 168 -7.37 -2.41 -0.75
C ALA A 168 -6.94 -0.96 -0.98
N SER A 169 -6.80 -0.16 0.08
CA SER A 169 -6.35 1.23 -0.03
C SER A 169 -4.89 1.34 -0.47
N ILE A 170 -3.99 0.52 0.09
CA ILE A 170 -2.57 0.49 -0.33
C ILE A 170 -2.45 0.11 -1.81
N LEU A 171 -3.16 -0.94 -2.24
CA LEU A 171 -3.16 -1.38 -3.64
C LEU A 171 -3.75 -0.31 -4.57
N SER A 172 -4.87 0.29 -4.20
CA SER A 172 -5.52 1.31 -5.02
C SER A 172 -4.66 2.58 -5.14
N ILE A 173 -4.00 3.01 -4.07
CA ILE A 173 -3.07 4.14 -4.08
C ILE A 173 -1.83 3.82 -4.92
N GLY A 174 -1.29 2.60 -4.80
CA GLY A 174 -0.14 2.16 -5.59
C GLY A 174 -0.43 2.11 -7.09
N ILE A 175 -1.59 1.56 -7.48
CA ILE A 175 -2.05 1.53 -8.88
C ILE A 175 -2.25 2.95 -9.40
N LEU A 176 -2.87 3.83 -8.60
CA LEU A 176 -3.08 5.22 -8.97
C LEU A 176 -1.74 5.95 -9.19
N ALA A 177 -0.79 5.81 -8.26
CA ALA A 177 0.53 6.42 -8.39
C ALA A 177 1.30 5.90 -9.61
N SER A 178 1.22 4.59 -9.87
CA SER A 178 1.85 3.97 -11.04
C SER A 178 1.26 4.47 -12.35
N LEU A 179 -0.07 4.58 -12.45
CA LEU A 179 -0.75 5.11 -13.63
C LEU A 179 -0.48 6.59 -13.83
N VAL A 180 -0.49 7.39 -12.76
CA VAL A 180 -0.17 8.81 -12.86
C VAL A 180 1.26 9.01 -13.35
N ASN A 181 2.21 8.23 -12.85
CA ASN A 181 3.59 8.27 -13.31
C ASN A 181 3.76 7.77 -14.75
N PHE A 182 3.05 6.71 -15.15
CA PHE A 182 3.11 6.17 -16.51
C PHE A 182 2.47 7.09 -17.56
N VAL A 183 1.32 7.68 -17.25
CA VAL A 183 0.57 8.52 -18.20
C VAL A 183 1.10 9.95 -18.22
N TRP A 184 1.54 10.49 -17.08
CA TRP A 184 1.90 11.90 -16.94
C TRP A 184 3.29 12.15 -16.37
N GLY A 185 4.17 11.16 -16.28
CA GLY A 185 5.55 11.38 -15.83
C GLY A 185 6.22 12.55 -16.56
N ASP A 186 6.06 12.59 -17.88
CA ASP A 186 6.69 13.60 -18.75
C ASP A 186 5.92 14.93 -18.83
N GLN A 187 4.60 14.96 -18.59
CA GLN A 187 3.80 16.19 -18.60
C GLN A 187 3.72 16.89 -17.24
N LEU A 188 3.69 16.11 -16.15
CA LEU A 188 3.95 16.64 -14.81
C LEU A 188 5.35 17.26 -14.77
N ALA A 189 6.28 16.68 -15.53
CA ALA A 189 7.48 17.25 -16.19
C ALA A 189 7.56 18.77 -16.39
N GLU A 190 6.50 19.33 -16.97
CA GLU A 190 6.44 20.72 -17.44
C GLU A 190 5.56 21.62 -16.57
N PHE A 191 4.46 21.09 -16.02
CA PHE A 191 3.46 21.91 -15.32
C PHE A 191 3.92 22.44 -13.95
N ILE A 192 4.91 21.79 -13.33
CA ILE A 192 5.54 22.25 -12.08
C ILE A 192 6.83 22.99 -12.45
N PRO A 193 6.92 24.33 -12.30
CA PRO A 193 8.13 25.08 -12.61
C PRO A 193 9.25 24.73 -11.62
N GLY A 194 10.42 24.38 -12.17
CA GLY A 194 11.55 23.73 -11.48
C GLY A 194 11.57 22.25 -11.84
N GLY A 195 12.67 21.79 -12.47
CA GLY A 195 12.78 20.49 -13.17
C GLY A 195 12.43 19.24 -12.33
N LEU A 196 12.75 18.05 -12.85
CA LEU A 196 12.48 16.74 -12.21
C LEU A 196 12.80 16.72 -10.70
N GLU A 197 13.80 17.50 -10.27
CA GLU A 197 14.22 17.69 -8.87
C GLU A 197 13.13 18.26 -7.94
N ARG A 198 12.35 19.25 -8.40
CA ARG A 198 11.30 19.88 -7.56
C ARG A 198 10.06 19.00 -7.44
N LYS A 199 9.77 18.20 -8.47
CA LYS A 199 8.62 17.27 -8.51
C LYS A 199 8.80 16.12 -7.55
N GLU A 200 10.00 15.54 -7.51
CA GLU A 200 10.33 14.49 -6.54
C GLU A 200 10.32 15.04 -5.10
N GLN A 201 10.83 16.24 -4.87
CA GLN A 201 10.77 16.89 -3.55
C GLN A 201 9.33 17.12 -3.08
N ILE A 202 8.46 17.64 -3.95
CA ILE A 202 7.04 17.84 -3.63
C ILE A 202 6.38 16.49 -3.32
N PHE A 203 6.66 15.45 -4.10
CA PHE A 203 6.13 14.11 -3.86
C PHE A 203 6.54 13.58 -2.48
N TRP A 204 7.83 13.59 -2.14
CA TRP A 204 8.32 13.11 -0.85
C TRP A 204 7.78 13.94 0.33
N THR A 205 7.60 15.25 0.14
CA THR A 205 7.04 16.14 1.17
C THR A 205 5.56 15.83 1.41
N LEU A 206 4.77 15.66 0.35
CA LEU A 206 3.35 15.29 0.46
C LEU A 206 3.17 13.88 1.04
N TRP A 207 4.03 12.93 0.65
CA TRP A 207 4.06 11.60 1.24
C TRP A 207 4.36 11.64 2.74
N TYR A 208 5.33 12.45 3.16
CA TYR A 208 5.68 12.59 4.57
C TYR A 208 4.54 13.23 5.39
N LEU A 209 3.90 14.27 4.86
CA LEU A 209 2.71 14.87 5.48
C LEU A 209 1.57 13.86 5.61
N PHE A 210 1.34 13.05 4.57
CA PHE A 210 0.34 11.99 4.61
C PHE A 210 0.64 10.94 5.70
N VAL A 211 1.89 10.46 5.79
CA VAL A 211 2.33 9.52 6.84
C VAL A 211 2.18 10.12 8.23
N LEU A 212 2.53 11.39 8.42
CA LEU A 212 2.36 12.10 9.69
C LEU A 212 0.89 12.21 10.11
N VAL A 213 -0.01 12.53 9.18
CA VAL A 213 -1.45 12.58 9.45
C VAL A 213 -1.98 11.20 9.82
N MET A 214 -1.58 10.15 9.10
CA MET A 214 -1.92 8.75 9.42
C MET A 214 -1.44 8.37 10.83
N MET A 215 -0.22 8.77 11.20
CA MET A 215 0.36 8.51 12.51
C MET A 215 -0.36 9.29 13.62
N MET A 216 -0.73 10.56 13.37
CA MET A 216 -1.46 11.39 14.31
C MET A 216 -2.87 10.82 14.58
N ILE A 217 -3.59 10.40 13.52
CA ILE A 217 -4.91 9.79 13.65
C ILE A 217 -4.82 8.45 14.40
N GLY A 218 -3.82 7.61 14.08
CA GLY A 218 -3.59 6.33 14.74
C GLY A 218 -3.25 6.47 16.22
N THR A 219 -2.38 7.40 16.58
CA THR A 219 -1.97 7.66 17.97
C THR A 219 -3.11 8.27 18.80
N ILE A 220 -3.84 9.26 18.28
CA ILE A 220 -5.02 9.84 18.94
C ILE A 220 -6.07 8.75 19.24
N ARG A 221 -6.31 7.84 18.29
CA ARG A 221 -7.25 6.73 18.49
C ARG A 221 -6.75 5.70 19.50
N CYS A 222 -5.47 5.35 19.45
CA CYS A 222 -4.92 4.38 20.40
C CYS A 222 -4.99 4.92 21.83
N ILE A 223 -4.72 6.23 22.02
CA ILE A 223 -4.91 6.94 23.29
C ILE A 223 -6.39 6.92 23.72
N ARG A 224 -7.34 7.15 22.80
CA ARG A 224 -8.79 7.07 23.10
C ARG A 224 -9.22 5.65 23.51
N ARG A 225 -8.76 4.60 22.83
CA ARG A 225 -9.07 3.19 23.17
C ARG A 225 -8.44 2.75 24.48
N GLN A 226 -7.22 3.20 24.76
CA GLN A 226 -6.56 2.96 26.03
C GLN A 226 -7.33 3.60 27.19
N ARG A 227 -7.89 4.81 27.01
CA ARG A 227 -8.79 5.44 27.99
C ARG A 227 -10.10 4.67 28.20
N GLN A 228 -10.63 4.01 27.18
CA GLN A 228 -11.84 3.17 27.29
C GLN A 228 -11.58 1.73 27.75
N LYS A 229 -10.35 1.38 28.21
CA LYS A 229 -9.95 0.03 28.67
C LYS A 229 -10.21 -1.13 27.66
N LYS A 230 -10.48 -0.83 26.39
CA LYS A 230 -10.75 -1.84 25.35
C LYS A 230 -9.49 -2.50 24.77
N GLU A 231 -8.30 -1.91 24.95
CA GLU A 231 -7.03 -2.43 24.43
C GLU A 231 -5.92 -2.48 25.51
N LYS A 232 -5.08 -3.53 25.47
CA LYS A 232 -3.93 -3.71 26.37
C LYS A 232 -2.79 -2.74 26.00
N LYS A 233 -2.15 -2.12 27.00
CA LYS A 233 -1.12 -1.07 26.82
C LYS A 233 0.02 -1.45 25.84
N TYR A 234 0.42 -2.72 25.79
CA TYR A 234 1.52 -3.15 24.90
C TYR A 234 1.17 -3.03 23.42
N LYS A 235 -0.11 -3.16 23.03
CA LYS A 235 -0.54 -3.01 21.62
C LYS A 235 -0.36 -1.56 21.14
N THR A 236 -0.63 -0.60 22.03
CA THR A 236 -0.40 0.83 21.77
C THR A 236 1.08 1.14 21.60
N VAL A 237 1.91 0.64 22.53
CA VAL A 237 3.37 0.84 22.49
C VAL A 237 3.98 0.19 21.24
N LEU A 238 3.52 -1.01 20.89
CA LEU A 238 3.97 -1.71 19.68
C LEU A 238 3.59 -0.95 18.40
N PHE A 239 2.35 -0.44 18.31
CA PHE A 239 1.93 0.37 17.17
C PHE A 239 2.77 1.64 17.04
N THR A 240 2.98 2.38 18.14
CA THR A 240 3.82 3.58 18.12
C THR A 240 5.26 3.27 17.73
N ALA A 241 5.80 2.13 18.18
CA ALA A 241 7.15 1.70 17.83
C ALA A 241 7.25 1.35 16.34
N ILE A 242 6.31 0.57 15.79
CA ILE A 242 6.29 0.21 14.36
C ILE A 242 6.21 1.47 13.49
N MET A 243 5.31 2.39 13.82
CA MET A 243 5.16 3.64 13.06
C MET A 243 6.39 4.54 13.15
N ALA A 244 7.02 4.64 14.33
CA ALA A 244 8.27 5.37 14.50
C ALA A 244 9.40 4.76 13.66
N THR A 245 9.50 3.43 13.60
CA THR A 245 10.48 2.73 12.76
C THR A 245 10.25 3.01 11.27
N ILE A 246 9.00 2.96 10.79
CA ILE A 246 8.66 3.29 9.40
C ILE A 246 9.04 4.75 9.09
N MET A 247 8.74 5.67 10.00
CA MET A 247 9.11 7.08 9.85
C MET A 247 10.63 7.28 9.81
N PHE A 248 11.38 6.57 10.64
CA PHE A 248 12.85 6.63 10.65
C PHE A 248 13.45 6.08 9.34
N VAL A 249 12.95 4.95 8.85
CA VAL A 249 13.41 4.35 7.58
C VAL A 249 13.12 5.28 6.39
N THR A 250 11.94 5.90 6.36
CA THR A 250 11.56 6.83 5.29
C THR A 250 12.37 8.12 5.34
N LEU A 251 12.64 8.67 6.53
CA LEU A 251 13.56 9.81 6.70
C LEU A 251 14.99 9.45 6.28
N TRP A 252 15.47 8.27 6.64
CA TRP A 252 16.80 7.80 6.26
C TRP A 252 16.93 7.67 4.74
N GLN A 253 15.92 7.12 4.07
CA GLN A 253 15.87 7.03 2.60
C GLN A 253 15.83 8.42 1.96
N TYR A 254 15.01 9.34 2.48
CA TYR A 254 14.96 10.71 2.01
C TYR A 254 16.31 11.42 2.18
N GLN A 255 16.95 11.27 3.33
CA GLN A 255 18.24 11.91 3.59
C GLN A 255 19.36 11.32 2.72
N ASN A 256 19.38 10.00 2.51
CA ASN A 256 20.35 9.36 1.63
C ASN A 256 20.16 9.77 0.15
N THR A 257 18.90 9.87 -0.30
CA THR A 257 18.60 10.36 -1.66
C THR A 257 19.00 11.82 -1.81
N MET A 258 18.72 12.68 -0.83
CA MET A 258 19.15 14.08 -0.85
C MET A 258 20.67 14.25 -0.78
N GLN A 259 21.37 13.50 0.08
CA GLN A 259 22.83 13.56 0.17
C GLN A 259 23.50 13.14 -1.14
N ASN A 260 23.03 12.05 -1.76
CA ASN A 260 23.54 11.63 -3.06
C ASN A 260 23.24 12.67 -4.15
N ARG A 261 22.13 13.40 -4.05
CA ARG A 261 21.80 14.50 -4.96
C ARG A 261 22.75 15.67 -4.75
N TYR A 262 22.92 16.18 -3.52
CA TYR A 262 23.86 17.27 -3.21
C TYR A 262 25.30 16.94 -3.62
N LYS A 263 25.75 15.69 -3.40
CA LYS A 263 27.07 15.23 -3.88
C LYS A 263 27.14 15.37 -5.40
N ASN A 264 26.12 14.93 -6.13
CA ASN A 264 26.09 15.01 -7.60
C ASN A 264 26.00 16.45 -8.13
N THR A 265 25.18 17.33 -7.54
CA THR A 265 25.09 18.73 -7.98
C THR A 265 26.38 19.48 -7.71
N GLY A 266 27.03 19.23 -6.57
CA GLY A 266 28.34 19.75 -6.24
C GLY A 266 29.41 19.30 -7.25
N ILE A 267 29.42 18.01 -7.59
CA ILE A 267 30.33 17.47 -8.62
C ILE A 267 30.08 18.11 -9.99
N TRP A 268 28.81 18.33 -10.36
CA TRP A 268 28.49 18.99 -11.63
C TRP A 268 28.97 20.44 -11.68
N SER A 269 28.70 21.23 -10.62
CA SER A 269 29.19 22.62 -10.53
C SER A 269 30.72 22.71 -10.52
N GLY A 270 31.40 21.75 -9.89
CA GLY A 270 32.86 21.70 -9.88
C GLY A 270 33.44 21.28 -11.24
N ALA A 271 32.78 20.40 -11.99
CA ALA A 271 33.19 20.06 -13.35
C ALA A 271 33.13 21.28 -14.28
N GLN A 272 32.08 22.10 -14.15
CA GLN A 272 31.92 23.34 -14.92
C GLN A 272 33.00 24.37 -14.59
N GLN A 273 33.25 24.62 -13.31
CA GLN A 273 34.35 25.50 -12.87
C GLN A 273 35.71 24.99 -13.36
N TYR A 274 35.92 23.67 -13.31
CA TYR A 274 37.16 23.06 -13.81
C TYR A 274 37.32 23.28 -15.33
N ALA A 275 36.27 23.10 -16.12
CA ALA A 275 36.27 23.39 -17.55
C ALA A 275 36.58 24.87 -17.86
N GLU A 276 35.96 25.81 -17.13
CA GLU A 276 36.21 27.24 -17.30
C GLU A 276 37.66 27.62 -17.01
N VAL A 277 38.23 27.09 -15.91
CA VAL A 277 39.63 27.34 -15.55
C VAL A 277 40.58 26.77 -16.60
N LEU A 278 40.31 25.58 -17.11
CA LEU A 278 41.09 24.97 -18.19
C LEU A 278 41.03 25.80 -19.47
N LEU A 279 39.86 26.28 -19.86
CA LEU A 279 39.70 27.10 -21.06
C LEU A 279 40.49 28.40 -20.94
N LYS A 280 40.33 29.12 -19.82
CA LYS A 280 41.06 30.37 -19.56
C LYS A 280 42.56 30.17 -19.59
N ARG A 281 43.05 29.05 -19.05
CA ARG A 281 44.48 28.70 -19.05
C ARG A 281 45.00 28.34 -20.43
N ASN A 282 44.28 27.50 -21.17
CA ASN A 282 44.72 26.99 -22.47
C ASN A 282 44.62 28.05 -23.58
N LYS A 283 43.65 28.97 -23.49
CA LYS A 283 43.39 30.02 -24.47
C LYS A 283 43.86 31.41 -24.03
N ASN A 284 44.43 31.53 -22.83
CA ASN A 284 44.91 32.78 -22.25
C ASN A 284 43.86 33.91 -22.29
N LEU A 285 42.62 33.57 -21.92
CA LEU A 285 41.47 34.48 -21.97
C LEU A 285 41.38 35.33 -20.69
N GLU A 286 41.06 36.61 -20.84
CA GLU A 286 40.61 37.43 -19.71
C GLU A 286 39.18 37.03 -19.31
N ASN A 287 38.85 37.14 -18.02
CA ASN A 287 37.63 36.54 -17.43
C ASN A 287 36.31 37.00 -18.07
N ASP A 288 36.30 38.13 -18.78
CA ASP A 288 35.10 38.81 -19.28
C ASP A 288 34.67 38.34 -20.68
N TRP A 289 35.40 37.41 -21.31
CA TRP A 289 35.11 36.94 -22.67
C TRP A 289 34.37 35.60 -22.73
N LEU A 290 33.92 35.06 -21.60
CA LEU A 290 33.04 33.89 -21.55
C LEU A 290 31.59 34.34 -21.70
N ILE A 291 30.89 33.84 -22.72
CA ILE A 291 29.57 34.33 -23.14
C ILE A 291 28.47 33.39 -22.67
N GLY A 292 28.74 32.09 -22.68
CA GLY A 292 27.75 31.08 -22.30
C GLY A 292 28.37 29.72 -22.00
N ASP A 293 27.63 28.96 -21.21
CA ASP A 293 27.94 27.58 -20.87
C ASP A 293 26.73 26.69 -21.17
N GLU A 294 26.96 25.63 -21.92
CA GLU A 294 26.00 24.53 -22.07
C GLU A 294 26.63 23.28 -21.47
N SER A 295 25.91 22.58 -20.60
CA SER A 295 26.40 21.30 -20.10
C SER A 295 25.30 20.25 -20.06
N TRP A 296 25.66 19.03 -20.44
CA TRP A 296 24.78 17.88 -20.38
C TRP A 296 25.55 16.64 -19.91
N ARG A 297 24.80 15.64 -19.45
CA ARG A 297 25.36 14.42 -18.87
C ARG A 297 25.11 13.27 -19.83
N GLU A 298 26.17 12.67 -20.35
CA GLU A 298 26.08 11.43 -21.11
C GLU A 298 25.82 10.25 -20.15
N GLY A 299 25.20 9.16 -20.61
CA GLY A 299 24.59 8.08 -19.81
C GLY A 299 25.43 7.40 -18.71
N ASN A 300 26.68 7.81 -18.48
CA ASN A 300 27.50 7.46 -17.33
C ASN A 300 27.49 8.57 -16.27
N LYS A 301 27.09 8.24 -15.03
CA LYS A 301 26.92 9.22 -13.94
C LYS A 301 28.16 10.07 -13.66
N ASN A 302 29.36 9.65 -14.03
CA ASN A 302 30.58 10.41 -13.71
C ASN A 302 31.20 11.13 -14.92
N THR A 303 30.54 11.19 -16.08
CA THR A 303 31.08 11.92 -17.25
C THR A 303 30.17 13.09 -17.58
N PHE A 304 30.79 14.27 -17.72
CA PHE A 304 30.15 15.54 -17.97
C PHE A 304 30.66 16.09 -19.30
N GLU A 305 29.75 16.48 -20.18
CA GLU A 305 30.07 17.20 -21.41
C GLU A 305 29.74 18.66 -21.19
N ILE A 306 30.74 19.52 -21.34
CA ILE A 306 30.66 20.95 -21.05
C ILE A 306 31.14 21.70 -22.29
N ARG A 307 30.25 22.47 -22.89
CA ARG A 307 30.52 23.37 -23.99
C ARG A 307 30.54 24.80 -23.46
N LEU A 308 31.60 25.52 -23.80
CA LEU A 308 31.83 26.89 -23.40
C LEU A 308 31.95 27.75 -24.65
N THR A 309 31.20 28.85 -24.69
CA THR A 309 31.24 29.85 -25.76
C THR A 309 32.01 31.06 -25.29
N TYR A 310 32.98 31.53 -26.07
CA TYR A 310 33.90 32.60 -25.70
C TYR A 310 34.34 33.43 -26.91
N TYR A 311 34.80 34.67 -26.67
CA TYR A 311 35.52 35.46 -27.67
C TYR A 311 37.02 35.14 -27.64
N ALA A 312 37.63 34.82 -28.77
CA ALA A 312 39.05 34.44 -28.78
C ALA A 312 40.00 35.63 -28.57
N ASP A 313 39.61 36.83 -29.02
CA ASP A 313 40.32 38.07 -28.78
C ASP A 313 39.40 39.31 -28.73
N ALA A 314 40.01 40.48 -28.52
CA ALA A 314 39.31 41.76 -28.41
C ALA A 314 38.70 42.25 -29.73
N ASP A 315 39.14 41.75 -30.88
CA ASP A 315 38.59 42.12 -32.18
C ASP A 315 37.38 41.23 -32.49
N ASP A 316 37.43 39.95 -32.12
CA ASP A 316 36.29 39.04 -32.11
C ASP A 316 35.16 39.54 -31.22
N ALA A 317 35.49 40.10 -30.05
CA ALA A 317 34.50 40.71 -29.16
C ALA A 317 33.83 41.97 -29.75
N LYS A 318 34.51 42.72 -30.62
CA LYS A 318 33.94 43.90 -31.31
C LYS A 318 33.10 43.50 -32.52
N GLU A 319 33.52 42.47 -33.24
CA GLU A 319 32.85 41.96 -34.43
C GLU A 319 31.73 40.97 -34.10
N GLY A 320 31.61 40.54 -32.84
CA GLY A 320 30.63 39.55 -32.39
C GLY A 320 30.94 38.14 -32.89
N ARG A 321 32.22 37.80 -33.08
CA ARG A 321 32.67 36.47 -33.53
C ARG A 321 32.83 35.53 -32.34
N GLU A 322 31.88 34.63 -32.16
CA GLU A 322 31.88 33.67 -31.05
C GLU A 322 32.63 32.38 -31.42
N SER A 323 33.40 31.86 -30.47
CA SER A 323 34.09 30.57 -30.55
C SER A 323 33.55 29.60 -29.51
N GLU A 324 33.45 28.32 -29.86
CA GLU A 324 32.99 27.27 -28.95
C GLU A 324 34.09 26.25 -28.64
N TYR A 325 34.13 25.78 -27.40
CA TYR A 325 35.03 24.70 -26.98
C TYR A 325 34.32 23.69 -26.10
N GLN A 326 34.48 22.40 -26.41
CA GLN A 326 33.84 21.31 -25.68
C GLN A 326 34.86 20.47 -24.90
N TYR A 327 34.57 20.26 -23.63
CA TYR A 327 35.28 19.36 -22.72
C TYR A 327 34.43 18.15 -22.38
N LYS A 328 35.07 16.98 -22.37
CA LYS A 328 34.50 15.76 -21.76
C LYS A 328 35.27 15.44 -20.49
N ILE A 329 34.68 15.75 -19.34
CA ILE A 329 35.32 15.64 -18.03
C ILE A 329 34.73 14.45 -17.28
N HIS A 330 35.60 13.63 -16.71
CA HIS A 330 35.23 12.52 -15.86
C HIS A 330 35.57 12.82 -14.40
N PHE A 331 34.66 12.51 -13.49
CA PHE A 331 34.94 12.60 -12.06
C PHE A 331 35.32 11.23 -11.48
N ASP A 332 36.54 11.13 -10.98
CA ASP A 332 37.06 10.00 -10.22
C ASP A 332 37.10 10.37 -8.72
N ASP A 333 36.64 9.46 -7.84
CA ASP A 333 36.63 9.70 -6.39
C ASP A 333 38.07 9.75 -5.80
N VAL A 334 39.10 9.28 -6.52
CA VAL A 334 40.52 9.29 -6.09
C VAL A 334 41.28 10.49 -6.66
N ASP A 335 41.18 10.70 -7.98
CA ASP A 335 41.99 11.70 -8.70
C ASP A 335 41.25 13.03 -8.97
N GLY A 336 39.97 13.12 -8.62
CA GLY A 336 39.15 14.31 -8.87
C GLY A 336 38.68 14.39 -10.33
N TYR A 337 38.70 15.59 -10.93
CA TYR A 337 38.28 15.77 -12.32
C TYR A 337 39.42 15.43 -13.29
N VAL A 338 39.19 14.45 -14.16
CA VAL A 338 40.13 13.97 -15.18
C VAL A 338 39.52 14.18 -16.57
N ILE A 339 40.27 14.78 -17.48
CA ILE A 339 39.81 15.04 -18.85
C ILE A 339 39.87 13.74 -19.66
N LYS A 340 38.74 13.32 -20.24
CA LYS A 340 38.66 12.13 -21.11
C LYS A 340 38.87 12.45 -22.59
N SER A 341 38.46 13.64 -23.04
CA SER A 341 38.76 14.13 -24.38
C SER A 341 38.60 15.66 -24.44
N GLU A 342 39.47 16.30 -25.22
CA GLU A 342 39.42 17.73 -25.58
C GLU A 342 39.27 17.83 -27.10
N GLY A 343 38.29 18.60 -27.60
CA GLY A 343 38.17 18.78 -29.04
C GLY A 343 36.81 19.33 -29.50
N VAL A 344 36.87 20.19 -30.53
CA VAL A 344 35.75 20.86 -31.19
C VAL A 344 34.86 19.86 -31.94
N PRO A 345 33.53 20.04 -31.86
CA PRO A 345 32.68 19.86 -33.05
C PRO A 345 31.81 21.10 -33.34
N GLU A 346 32.04 21.65 -34.53
CA GLU A 346 31.20 22.51 -35.39
C GLU A 346 30.85 23.96 -34.98
N LYS A 347 31.46 24.87 -35.77
CA LYS A 347 31.15 26.28 -36.12
C LYS A 347 31.78 27.40 -35.28
N GLU A 348 32.76 28.05 -35.92
CA GLU A 348 32.91 29.51 -35.87
C GLU A 348 31.59 30.12 -36.37
N ILE A 349 30.80 30.72 -35.48
CA ILE A 349 29.56 31.40 -35.89
C ILE A 349 29.93 32.84 -36.24
N VAL A 350 30.28 33.06 -37.50
CA VAL A 350 30.42 34.41 -38.05
C VAL A 350 29.01 34.91 -38.39
N PHE A 351 28.45 35.80 -37.56
CA PHE A 351 27.27 36.56 -37.96
C PHE A 351 27.71 37.62 -39.00
N PRO A 352 27.13 37.65 -40.21
CA PRO A 352 27.42 38.75 -41.13
C PRO A 352 26.89 40.05 -40.53
N GLU A 353 27.71 41.11 -40.57
CA GLU A 353 27.32 42.47 -40.19
C GLU A 353 25.91 42.80 -40.69
N ASN A 354 25.07 43.27 -39.77
CA ASN A 354 23.79 43.89 -40.07
C ASN A 354 23.95 44.85 -41.27
N LYS A 355 23.33 44.49 -42.40
CA LYS A 355 22.99 45.43 -43.48
C LYS A 355 21.51 45.74 -43.45
#